data_AF-A0A7C5Q7B6-F1
#
_entry.id   AF-A0A7C5Q7B6-F1
#
_cell.length_a   1.000
_cell.length_b   1.000
_cell.length_c   1.000
_cell.angle_alpha   90.00
_cell.angle_beta   90.00
_cell.angle_gamma   90.00
#
_symmetry.space_group_name_H-M   'P 1'
#
loop_
_entity.id
_entity.type
_entity.pdbx_description
1 polymer ?
#
loop_
_entity_poly.entity_id
_entity_poly.type
_entity_poly.pdbx_seq_one_letter_code
_entity_poly.pdbx_strand_id
1 'polypeptide(L)' 'MSAFHDPDAGLLDALRQWFRRVGAMAVAWSGGADSTLLTAVGGEELGDQLLALHVHTPLHTKEERR' A
#
# COMPACT_ATOMS: atom_id res chain seq x y z
N MET A 1 2.15 -33.04 10.21
CA MET A 1 1.47 -31.78 9.83
C MET A 1 2.54 -30.84 9.32
N SER A 2 2.69 -30.73 8.00
CA SER A 2 3.71 -29.86 7.39
C SER A 2 3.27 -28.42 7.59
N ALA A 3 4.07 -27.63 8.32
CA ALA A 3 3.90 -26.20 8.36
C ALA A 3 4.12 -25.67 6.95
N PHE A 4 3.15 -24.95 6.41
CA PHE A 4 3.34 -24.17 5.18
C PHE A 4 4.39 -23.11 5.48
N HIS A 5 5.60 -23.25 4.91
CA HIS A 5 6.54 -22.16 4.86
C HIS A 5 5.98 -21.18 3.82
N ASP A 6 5.42 -20.07 4.29
CA ASP A 6 4.97 -18.98 3.44
C ASP A 6 6.16 -18.05 3.18
N PRO A 7 6.81 -18.12 2.00
CA PRO A 7 7.96 -17.27 1.69
C PRO A 7 7.57 -15.79 1.65
N ASP A 8 6.28 -15.48 1.45
CA ASP A 8 5.79 -14.11 1.32
C ASP A 8 5.68 -13.42 2.69
N ALA A 9 5.62 -14.18 3.79
CA ALA A 9 5.64 -13.63 5.15
C ALA A 9 6.90 -12.78 5.42
N GLY A 10 8.05 -13.22 4.90
CA GLY A 10 9.30 -12.46 5.03
C GLY A 10 9.31 -11.17 4.22
N LEU A 11 8.66 -11.16 3.06
CA LEU A 11 8.57 -9.98 2.20
C LEU A 11 7.63 -8.92 2.81
N LEU A 12 6.50 -9.36 3.39
CA LEU A 12 5.56 -8.46 4.06
C LEU A 12 6.20 -7.78 5.28
N ASP A 13 6.93 -8.53 6.10
CA ASP A 13 7.63 -7.95 7.25
C ASP A 13 8.74 -6.98 6.84
N ALA A 14 9.43 -7.25 5.71
CA ALA A 14 10.40 -6.31 5.15
C ALA A 14 9.72 -5.00 4.69
N LEU A 15 8.53 -5.09 4.09
CA LEU A 15 7.74 -3.93 3.68
C LEU A 15 7.28 -3.10 4.88
N ARG A 16 6.77 -3.74 5.95
CA ARG A 16 6.40 -3.06 7.20
C ARG A 16 7.58 -2.31 7.82
N GLN A 17 8.74 -2.97 7.91
CA GLN A 17 9.97 -2.35 8.39
C GLN A 17 10.42 -1.18 7.49
N TRP A 18 10.20 -1.28 6.19
CA TRP A 18 10.50 -0.18 5.27
C TRP A 18 9.62 1.04 5.55
N PHE A 19 8.30 0.89 5.71
CA PHE A 19 7.41 2.00 6.06
C PHE A 19 7.82 2.69 7.36
N ARG A 20 8.05 1.90 8.43
CA ARG A 20 8.50 2.45 9.74
C ARG A 20 9.80 3.25 9.65
N ARG A 21 10.71 2.89 8.74
CA ARG A 21 11.97 3.64 8.51
C ARG A 21 11.75 4.96 7.79
N VAL A 22 10.75 5.06 6.91
CA VAL A 22 10.45 6.28 6.16
C VAL A 22 9.76 7.33 7.05
N GLY A 23 8.86 6.89 7.94
CA GLY A 23 8.26 7.74 8.97
C GLY A 23 7.06 8.59 8.51
N ALA A 24 7.03 9.07 7.26
CA ALA A 24 5.87 9.71 6.64
C ALA A 24 5.91 9.60 5.12
N MET A 25 4.77 9.39 4.45
CA MET A 25 4.74 9.13 3.01
C MET A 25 3.43 9.57 2.34
N ALA A 26 3.55 10.03 1.09
CA ALA A 26 2.42 10.11 0.17
C ALA A 26 2.47 8.93 -0.83
N VAL A 27 1.34 8.23 -1.00
CA VAL A 27 1.21 7.08 -1.93
C VAL A 27 0.28 7.47 -3.07
N ALA A 28 0.74 7.33 -4.31
CA ALA A 28 -0.14 7.42 -5.47
C ALA A 28 -1.06 6.18 -5.49
N TRP A 29 -2.35 6.39 -5.23
CA TRP A 29 -3.34 5.32 -5.15
C TRP A 29 -4.25 5.34 -6.39
N SER A 30 -4.33 4.20 -7.06
CA SER A 30 -5.14 4.01 -8.28
C SER A 30 -6.31 3.04 -8.09
N GLY A 31 -6.43 2.42 -6.92
CA GLY A 31 -7.36 1.32 -6.65
C GLY A 31 -6.87 -0.06 -7.11
N GLY A 32 -5.77 -0.13 -7.87
CA GLY A 32 -5.13 -1.39 -8.25
C GLY A 32 -4.54 -2.14 -7.06
N ALA A 33 -4.40 -3.47 -7.19
CA ALA A 33 -3.95 -4.36 -6.12
C ALA A 33 -2.66 -3.89 -5.43
N ASP A 34 -1.65 -3.50 -6.22
CA ASP A 34 -0.35 -3.07 -5.68
C ASP A 34 -0.47 -1.78 -4.86
N SER A 35 -1.12 -0.76 -5.42
CA SER A 35 -1.30 0.52 -4.72
C SER A 35 -2.17 0.35 -3.47
N THR A 36 -3.15 -0.55 -3.51
CA THR A 36 -4.01 -0.86 -2.36
C THR A 36 -3.25 -1.63 -1.29
N LEU A 37 -2.40 -2.59 -1.66
CA LEU A 37 -1.51 -3.28 -0.71
C LEU A 37 -0.57 -2.29 -0.01
N LEU A 38 0.07 -1.41 -0.76
CA LEU A 38 0.97 -0.39 -0.21
C LEU A 38 0.23 0.59 0.71
N THR A 39 -0.96 1.05 0.30
CA THR A 39 -1.78 1.94 1.14
C THR A 39 -2.26 1.23 2.42
N ALA A 40 -2.66 -0.04 2.34
CA ALA A 40 -3.11 -0.80 3.49
C ALA A 40 -1.98 -1.03 4.50
N VAL A 41 -0.85 -1.59 4.05
CA VAL A 41 0.32 -1.84 4.93
C VAL A 41 0.90 -0.52 5.45
N GLY A 42 0.98 0.50 4.60
CA GLY A 42 1.43 1.83 5.01
C GLY A 42 0.50 2.46 6.05
N GLY A 43 -0.81 2.27 5.91
CA GLY A 43 -1.81 2.78 6.85
C GLY A 43 -1.72 2.10 8.21
N GLU A 44 -1.47 0.80 8.24
CA GLU A 44 -1.21 0.04 9.47
C GLU A 44 0.05 0.51 10.21
N GLU A 45 1.13 0.80 9.48
CA GLU A 45 2.43 1.13 10.08
C GLU A 45 2.64 2.62 10.37
N LEU A 46 2.05 3.52 9.58
CA LEU A 46 2.27 4.98 9.67
C LEU A 46 1.06 5.77 10.19
N GLY A 47 -0.16 5.21 10.16
CA GLY A 47 -1.38 5.90 10.58
C GLY A 47 -1.54 7.27 9.89
N ASP A 48 -1.70 8.33 10.68
CA ASP A 48 -1.89 9.71 10.20
C ASP A 48 -0.71 10.29 9.42
N GLN A 49 0.45 9.60 9.40
CA GLN A 49 1.63 10.00 8.62
C GLN A 49 1.61 9.46 7.17
N LEU A 50 0.53 8.78 6.76
CA LEU A 50 0.32 8.35 5.38
C LEU A 50 -0.74 9.22 4.69
N LEU A 51 -0.43 9.70 3.48
CA LEU A 51 -1.39 10.37 2.59
C LEU A 51 -1.59 9.56 1.31
N ALA A 52 -2.77 8.96 1.12
CA ALA A 52 -3.14 8.37 -0.16
C ALA A 52 -3.63 9.45 -1.14
N LEU A 53 -3.06 9.49 -2.34
CA LEU A 53 -3.35 10.46 -3.39
C LEU A 53 -4.03 9.78 -4.57
N HIS A 54 -5.31 10.07 -4.78
CA HIS A 54 -6.04 9.68 -5.98
C HIS A 54 -6.04 10.82 -6.99
N VAL A 55 -5.55 10.56 -8.21
CA VAL A 55 -5.50 11.57 -9.27
C VAL A 55 -6.69 11.41 -10.21
N HIS A 56 -7.55 12.42 -10.26
CA HIS A 56 -8.62 12.50 -11.26
C HIS A 56 -8.14 13.29 -12.47
N THR A 57 -8.14 12.63 -13.63
CA THR A 57 -7.82 13.25 -14.92
C THR A 57 -8.88 12.87 -15.97
N PRO A 58 -9.12 13.71 -16.99
CA PRO A 58 -9.93 13.35 -18.15
C PRO A 58 -9.43 12.10 -18.90
N LEU A 59 -8.19 11.68 -18.66
CA LEU A 59 -7.59 10.48 -19.27
C LEU A 59 -8.07 9.17 -18.63
N HIS A 60 -8.60 9.20 -17.41
CA HIS A 60 -9.16 8.01 -16.75
C HIS A 60 -10.62 7.77 -17.21
N THR A 61 -11.09 6.53 -17.12
CA THR A 61 -12.50 6.21 -17.38
C THR A 61 -13.41 6.80 -16.29
N LYS A 62 -14.74 6.81 -16.49
CA LYS A 62 -15.67 7.30 -15.45
C LYS A 62 -15.67 6.38 -14.24
N GLU A 63 -15.44 5.10 -14.47
CA GLU A 63 -15.42 4.03 -13.48
C GLU A 63 -14.20 4.19 -12.55
N GLU A 64 -13.03 4.53 -13.08
CA GLU A 64 -11.78 4.75 -12.32
C GLU A 64 -11.73 6.10 -11.55
N ARG A 65 -12.74 6.95 -11.74
CA ARG A 65 -12.87 8.24 -11.04
C ARG A 65 -13.82 8.21 -9.83
N ARG A 66 -14.45 7.07 -9.54
CA ARG A 66 -15.32 6.89 -8.38
C ARG A 66 -14.51 6.45 -7.17
#